data_AF-A0A7S0LT31-F1
#
_entry.id   AF-A0A7S0LT31-F1
#
_cell.length_a   1.000
_cell.length_b   1.000
_cell.length_c   1.000
_cell.angle_alpha   90.00
_cell.angle_beta   90.00
_cell.angle_gamma   90.00
#
_symmetry.space_group_name_H-M   'P 1'
#
loop_
_entity.id
_entity.type
_entity.pdbx_description
1 polymer ?
#
loop_
_entity_poly.entity_id
_entity_poly.type
_entity_poly.pdbx_seq_one_letter_code
_entity_poly.pdbx_strand_id
1 'polypeptide(L)'
;DKQRFRIRVSPVDTNLLLREPGLSVVTTPMKCVTKLSHRSGAKLEAGADGEEDGEFDDFGQNGGSAKRKRDELEPLLDAQAIQIQQLRQANGQMLEELRSLKAMLSSCAVPPSAS
;
A
#
# COMPACT_ATOMS: atom_id res chain seq x y z
N ASP A 1 -23.23 -0.35 27.26
CA ASP A 1 -22.05 -0.37 26.37
C ASP A 1 -22.29 0.61 25.22
N LYS A 2 -21.29 1.36 24.74
CA LYS A 2 -21.50 2.36 23.67
C LYS A 2 -21.19 1.71 22.31
N GLN A 3 -22.15 1.68 21.39
CA GLN A 3 -21.93 1.18 20.03
C GLN A 3 -20.88 2.03 19.32
N ARG A 4 -19.90 1.38 18.69
CA ARG A 4 -18.81 2.03 17.96
C ARG A 4 -18.83 1.55 16.52
N PHE A 5 -18.70 2.48 15.59
CA PHE A 5 -18.68 2.18 14.17
C PHE A 5 -17.24 2.11 13.66
N ARG A 6 -17.04 1.28 12.65
CA ARG A 6 -15.79 1.14 11.90
C ARG A 6 -16.11 1.13 10.42
N ILE A 7 -15.27 1.78 9.63
CA ILE A 7 -15.38 1.76 8.17
C ILE A 7 -14.29 0.83 7.65
N ARG A 8 -14.67 -0.11 6.78
CA ARG A 8 -13.73 -0.94 6.03
C ARG A 8 -13.73 -0.49 4.58
N VAL A 9 -12.55 -0.15 4.06
CA VAL A 9 -12.36 0.14 2.64
C VAL A 9 -11.59 -1.02 2.03
N SER A 10 -12.11 -1.55 0.92
CA SER A 10 -11.51 -2.66 0.18
C SER A 10 -11.48 -2.33 -1.31
N PRO A 11 -10.48 -2.82 -2.06
CA PRO A 11 -10.48 -2.72 -3.51
C PRO A 11 -11.72 -3.39 -4.11
N VAL A 12 -12.23 -2.86 -5.21
CA VAL A 12 -13.33 -3.47 -5.97
C VAL A 12 -12.80 -4.50 -6.98
N ASP A 13 -11.58 -4.29 -7.47
CA ASP A 13 -10.94 -5.16 -8.46
C ASP A 13 -10.57 -6.53 -7.86
N THR A 14 -11.17 -7.57 -8.41
CA THR A 14 -10.99 -8.96 -8.00
C THR A 14 -9.57 -9.46 -8.19
N ASN A 15 -8.85 -9.00 -9.22
CA ASN A 15 -7.45 -9.40 -9.44
C ASN A 15 -6.55 -8.86 -8.34
N LEU A 16 -6.79 -7.64 -7.90
CA LEU A 16 -6.02 -7.01 -6.82
C LEU A 16 -6.30 -7.67 -5.47
N LEU A 17 -7.55 -8.06 -5.22
CA LEU A 17 -7.95 -8.84 -4.03
C LEU A 17 -7.26 -10.20 -3.92
N LEU A 18 -7.06 -10.91 -5.05
CA LEU A 18 -6.41 -12.22 -5.07
C LEU A 18 -4.90 -12.15 -4.82
N ARG A 19 -4.26 -11.08 -5.32
CA ARG A 19 -2.81 -10.90 -5.17
C ARG A 19 -2.44 -10.31 -3.81
N GLU A 20 -3.26 -9.38 -3.32
CA GLU A 20 -2.98 -8.61 -2.11
C GLU A 20 -4.14 -8.69 -1.10
N PRO A 21 -4.34 -9.84 -0.43
CA PRO A 21 -5.44 -10.04 0.52
C PRO A 21 -5.40 -9.11 1.75
N GLY A 22 -4.27 -8.42 1.98
CA GLY A 22 -4.08 -7.45 3.07
C GLY A 22 -4.42 -6.00 2.73
N LEU A 23 -4.84 -5.69 1.50
CA LEU A 23 -5.01 -4.30 1.04
C LEU A 23 -6.27 -3.60 1.60
N SER A 24 -7.04 -4.26 2.45
CA SER A 24 -8.18 -3.64 3.12
C SER A 24 -7.75 -2.88 4.38
N VAL A 25 -8.17 -1.62 4.51
CA VAL A 25 -7.90 -0.81 5.71
C VAL A 25 -9.20 -0.65 6.51
N VAL A 26 -9.08 -0.83 7.83
CA VAL A 26 -10.18 -0.62 8.77
C VAL A 26 -9.83 0.57 9.67
N THR A 27 -10.75 1.50 9.80
CA THR A 27 -10.55 2.69 10.64
C THR A 27 -10.50 2.33 12.13
N THR A 28 -9.92 3.24 12.93
CA THR A 28 -10.07 3.18 14.39
C THR A 28 -11.55 3.34 14.78
N PRO A 29 -11.97 2.79 15.94
CA PRO A 29 -13.38 2.80 16.35
C PRO A 29 -13.87 4.22 16.63
N MET A 30 -14.87 4.67 15.87
CA MET A 30 -15.47 5.98 16.02
C MET A 30 -16.72 5.93 16.90
N LYS A 31 -16.93 6.97 17.70
CA LYS A 31 -18.20 7.18 18.40
C LYS A 31 -19.21 7.73 17.38
N CYS A 32 -20.42 7.18 17.33
CA CYS A 32 -21.50 7.81 16.59
C CYS A 32 -21.89 9.12 17.28
N VAL A 33 -21.86 10.22 16.54
CA VAL A 33 -22.44 11.50 16.97
C VAL A 33 -23.91 11.58 16.53
N THR A 34 -24.27 10.88 15.46
CA THR A 34 -25.66 10.72 15.04
C THR A 34 -26.37 9.78 16.01
N LYS A 35 -27.35 10.30 16.76
CA LYS A 35 -28.32 9.44 17.43
C LYS A 35 -29.11 8.72 16.33
N LEU A 36 -28.81 7.45 16.09
CA LEU A 36 -29.71 6.57 15.38
C LEU A 36 -30.94 6.42 16.28
N SER A 37 -31.90 7.32 16.08
CA SER A 37 -33.18 7.22 16.77
C SER A 37 -33.75 5.86 16.42
N HIS A 38 -33.92 5.01 17.44
CA HIS A 38 -34.72 3.81 17.30
C HIS A 38 -36.14 4.30 16.99
N ARG A 39 -36.47 4.46 15.71
CA ARG A 39 -37.85 4.57 15.26
C ARG A 39 -38.50 3.20 15.41
N SER A 40 -38.58 2.69 16.65
CA SER A 40 -39.75 1.91 17.02
C SER A 40 -40.90 2.91 17.01
N GLY A 41 -41.65 2.88 15.90
CA GLY A 41 -42.78 3.74 15.54
C GLY A 41 -43.21 4.79 16.56
N ALA A 42 -42.87 6.05 16.30
CA ALA A 42 -43.64 7.17 16.81
C ALA A 42 -43.50 8.39 15.89
N LYS A 43 -44.67 8.95 15.62
CA LYS A 43 -45.04 10.11 14.80
C LYS A 43 -44.57 11.43 15.47
N LEU A 44 -44.43 12.50 14.67
CA LEU A 44 -44.48 13.94 15.08
C LEU A 44 -43.26 14.44 15.89
N GLU A 45 -42.73 15.67 15.79
CA GLU A 45 -43.05 16.97 15.17
C GLU A 45 -41.71 17.69 14.90
N ALA A 46 -41.73 18.71 14.03
CA ALA A 46 -40.57 19.57 13.76
C ALA A 46 -40.27 20.51 14.95
N GLY A 47 -38.99 20.78 15.21
CA GLY A 47 -38.55 21.75 16.22
C GLY A 47 -37.12 22.17 15.97
N ALA A 48 -36.95 23.47 15.71
CA ALA A 48 -35.72 24.16 15.37
C ALA A 48 -34.83 24.44 16.61
N ASP A 49 -33.65 24.99 16.30
CA ASP A 49 -32.72 25.79 17.12
C ASP A 49 -31.56 25.08 17.83
N GLY A 50 -30.36 25.64 17.57
CA GLY A 50 -29.14 25.38 18.34
C GLY A 50 -27.85 25.60 17.57
N GLU A 51 -27.58 26.85 17.16
CA GLU A 51 -26.24 27.36 16.83
C GLU A 51 -25.30 27.21 18.04
N GLU A 52 -24.07 26.74 17.84
CA GLU A 52 -22.90 27.21 18.61
C GLU A 52 -21.59 26.85 17.88
N ASP A 53 -20.85 27.92 17.56
CA ASP A 53 -19.49 27.96 17.03
C ASP A 53 -18.50 27.11 17.84
N GLY A 54 -17.55 26.49 17.13
CA GLY A 54 -16.47 25.74 17.75
C GLY A 54 -15.38 25.33 16.78
N GLU A 55 -14.53 26.30 16.44
CA GLU A 55 -13.10 26.07 16.14
C GLU A 55 -12.77 25.31 14.85
N PHE A 56 -12.85 26.04 13.73
CA PHE A 56 -12.01 25.75 12.56
C PHE A 56 -10.60 26.27 12.86
N ASP A 57 -9.80 25.49 13.59
CA ASP A 57 -8.38 25.74 13.71
C ASP A 57 -7.57 24.47 13.42
N ASP A 58 -6.40 24.70 12.82
CA ASP A 58 -5.40 23.72 12.36
C ASP A 58 -5.54 23.11 10.95
N PHE A 59 -5.67 23.96 9.93
CA PHE A 59 -5.08 23.70 8.60
C PHE A 59 -3.66 24.29 8.46
N GLY A 60 -2.93 24.48 9.58
CA GLY A 60 -1.69 25.25 9.64
C GLY A 60 -0.39 24.49 9.98
N GLN A 61 -0.45 23.26 10.51
CA GLN A 61 0.76 22.57 11.03
C GLN A 61 1.13 21.30 10.27
N ASN A 62 1.52 21.38 8.99
CA ASN A 62 2.05 20.18 8.31
C ASN A 62 3.35 20.37 7.50
N GLY A 63 3.97 21.55 7.51
CA GLY A 63 5.24 21.79 6.82
C GLY A 63 6.42 21.00 7.42
N GLY A 64 6.46 20.84 8.75
CA GLY A 64 7.54 20.12 9.44
C GLY A 64 7.39 18.60 9.45
N SER A 65 6.17 18.08 9.34
CA SER A 65 5.88 16.65 9.43
C SER A 65 6.09 15.93 8.10
N ALA A 66 5.82 16.60 6.97
CA ALA A 66 6.13 16.07 5.64
C ALA A 66 7.64 16.04 5.37
N LYS A 67 8.38 17.07 5.80
CA LYS A 67 9.83 17.13 5.65
C LYS A 67 10.54 16.03 6.47
N ARG A 68 10.15 15.83 7.73
CA ARG A 68 10.67 14.73 8.58
C ARG A 68 10.41 13.35 7.97
N LYS A 69 9.21 13.10 7.45
CA LYS A 69 8.90 11.84 6.75
C LYS A 69 9.73 11.64 5.48
N ARG A 70 10.03 12.72 4.74
CA ARG A 70 10.91 12.66 3.58
C ARG A 70 12.32 12.28 3.98
N ASP A 71 12.87 12.95 5.00
CA ASP A 71 14.22 12.73 5.49
C ASP A 71 14.41 11.28 6.03
N GLU A 72 13.35 10.66 6.55
CA GLU A 72 13.34 9.25 6.97
C GLU A 72 13.28 8.25 5.80
N LEU A 73 12.59 8.59 4.70
CA LEU A 73 12.39 7.71 3.56
C LEU A 73 13.56 7.73 2.56
N GLU A 74 14.24 8.87 2.43
CA GLU A 74 15.36 9.06 1.51
C GLU A 74 16.48 8.01 1.69
N PRO A 75 17.01 7.73 2.91
CA PRO A 75 18.03 6.70 3.09
C PRO A 75 17.54 5.27 2.80
N LEU A 76 16.24 4.99 3.00
CA LEU A 76 15.66 3.69 2.68
C LEU A 76 15.56 3.48 1.17
N LEU A 77 15.20 4.52 0.44
CA LEU A 77 15.15 4.50 -1.02
C LEU A 77 16.55 4.33 -1.62
N ASP A 78 17.55 5.02 -1.07
CA ASP A 78 18.95 4.87 -1.49
C ASP A 78 19.47 3.45 -1.25
N ALA A 79 19.18 2.87 -0.08
CA ALA A 79 19.54 1.49 0.23
C ALA A 79 18.89 0.49 -0.75
N GLN A 80 17.61 0.68 -1.08
CA GLN A 80 16.93 -0.14 -2.07
C GLN A 80 17.51 0.04 -3.48
N ALA A 81 17.87 1.26 -3.88
CA ALA A 81 18.50 1.53 -5.17
C ALA A 81 19.83 0.78 -5.31
N ILE A 82 20.66 0.79 -4.25
CA ILE A 82 21.92 0.03 -4.19
C ILE A 82 21.65 -1.47 -4.31
N GLN A 83 20.66 -1.99 -3.59
CA GLN A 83 20.30 -3.42 -3.64
C GLN A 83 19.85 -3.85 -5.05
N ILE A 84 19.04 -3.02 -5.72
CA ILE A 84 18.61 -3.26 -7.10
C ILE A 84 19.82 -3.25 -8.05
N GLN A 85 20.76 -2.33 -7.86
CA GLN A 85 21.96 -2.26 -8.68
C GLN A 85 22.83 -3.51 -8.52
N GLN A 86 23.02 -4.00 -7.29
CA GLN A 86 23.76 -5.24 -7.01
C GLN A 86 23.10 -6.45 -7.67
N LEU A 87 21.78 -6.57 -7.57
CA LEU A 87 21.02 -7.65 -8.22
C LEU A 87 21.16 -7.60 -9.75
N ARG A 88 21.08 -6.41 -10.36
CA ARG A 88 21.29 -6.25 -11.80
C ARG A 88 22.69 -6.67 -12.23
N GLN A 89 23.71 -6.31 -11.45
CA GLN A 89 25.09 -6.71 -11.73
C GLN A 89 25.28 -8.22 -11.63
N ALA A 90 24.79 -8.84 -10.56
CA ALA A 90 24.87 -10.29 -10.36
C ALA A 90 24.16 -11.07 -11.48
N ASN A 91 22.97 -10.62 -11.88
CA ASN A 91 22.24 -11.22 -13.01
C ASN A 91 23.01 -11.07 -14.33
N GLY A 92 23.68 -9.93 -14.54
CA GLY A 92 24.54 -9.71 -15.70
C GLY A 92 25.69 -10.71 -15.77
N GLN A 93 26.40 -10.91 -14.66
CA GLN A 93 27.51 -11.86 -14.56
C GLN A 93 27.02 -13.30 -14.79
N MET A 94 25.91 -13.70 -14.17
CA MET A 94 25.33 -15.02 -14.34
C MET A 94 24.93 -15.30 -15.80
N LEU A 95 24.37 -14.30 -16.50
CA LEU A 95 24.04 -14.44 -17.92
C LEU A 95 25.29 -14.58 -18.80
N GLU A 96 26.39 -13.91 -18.45
CA GLU A 96 27.66 -14.03 -19.16
C GLU A 96 28.30 -15.41 -18.96
N GLU A 97 28.31 -15.92 -17.72
CA GLU A 97 28.76 -17.27 -17.41
C GLU A 97 27.94 -18.33 -18.16
N LEU A 98 26.61 -18.18 -18.19
CA LEU A 98 25.74 -19.08 -18.95
C LEU A 98 26.02 -19.05 -20.45
N ARG A 99 26.30 -17.87 -21.03
CA ARG A 99 26.70 -17.76 -22.44
C ARG A 99 28.05 -18.45 -22.69
N SER A 100 29.01 -18.29 -21.79
CA SER A 100 30.32 -18.94 -21.87
C SER A 100 30.19 -20.47 -21.82
N LEU A 101 29.42 -20.99 -20.86
CA LEU A 101 29.12 -22.42 -20.74
C LEU A 101 28.44 -22.96 -22.01
N LYS A 102 27.46 -22.23 -22.54
CA LYS A 102 26.78 -22.60 -23.80
C LYS A 102 27.75 -22.64 -24.99
N ALA A 103 28.67 -21.68 -25.08
CA ALA A 103 29.68 -21.64 -26.13
C ALA A 103 30.64 -22.83 -26.04
N MET A 104 31.12 -23.16 -24.84
CA MET A 104 32.00 -24.32 -24.61
C MET A 104 31.30 -25.64 -24.95
N LEU A 105 30.03 -25.81 -24.58
CA LEU A 105 29.25 -26.98 -24.95
C LEU A 105 29.05 -27.08 -26.46
N SER A 106 28.79 -25.95 -27.12
CA SER A 106 28.61 -25.91 -28.58
C SER A 106 29.91 -26.19 -29.33
N SER A 107 31.07 -25.81 -28.78
CA SER A 107 32.38 -26.11 -29.38
C SER A 107 32.86 -27.53 -29.10
N CYS A 108 32.37 -28.17 -28.04
CA CYS A 108 32.71 -29.56 -27.68
C CYS A 108 31.77 -30.59 -28.34
N ALA A 109 30.71 -30.13 -29.03
CA ALA A 109 29.85 -30.98 -29.84
C ALA A 109 30.64 -31.51 -31.05
N VAL A 110 31.14 -32.74 -30.90
CA VAL A 110 31.79 -33.53 -31.96
C VAL A 110 30.84 -33.60 -33.18
N PRO A 111 31.30 -33.31 -34.42
CA PRO A 111 30.45 -33.50 -35.58
C PRO A 111 30.03 -34.97 -35.66
N PRO A 112 28.79 -35.28 -36.08
CA PRO A 112 28.39 -36.66 -36.30
C PRO A 112 29.38 -37.27 -37.30
N SER A 113 30.08 -38.32 -36.88
CA SER A 113 30.98 -39.08 -37.73
C SER A 113 30.17 -39.58 -38.93
N ALA A 114 30.35 -38.94 -40.08
CA ALA A 114 29.79 -39.40 -41.34
C ALA A 114 30.37 -40.78 -41.63
N SER A 115 29.51 -41.80 -41.56
CA SER A 115 29.76 -43.15 -42.07
C SER A 115 29.33 -43.22 -43.53
#